data_AF-A0AAV2CA39-F1
#
_entry.id   AF-A0AAV2CA39-F1
#
_cell.length_a   1.000
_cell.length_b   1.000
_cell.length_c   1.000
_cell.angle_alpha   90.00
_cell.angle_beta   90.00
_cell.angle_gamma   90.00
#
_symmetry.space_group_name_H-M   'P 1'
#
loop_
_entity.id
_entity.type
_entity.pdbx_description
1 polymer ?
#
loop_
_entity_poly.entity_id
_entity_poly.type
_entity_poly.pdbx_seq_one_letter_code
_entity_poly.pdbx_strand_id
1 'polypeptide(L)' 'MAVFNYPQGLHNVAVVDAAGYNACDTAGAKILTSGHDQVTLAKGANYFICGVGAHCRANMKMTVNAS' A
#
# COMPACT_ATOMS: atom_id res chain seq x y z
N MET A 1 -8.00 -6.81 -9.69
CA MET A 1 -6.56 -6.45 -9.81
C MET A 1 -6.45 -4.95 -9.66
N ALA A 2 -5.41 -4.47 -8.97
CA ALA A 2 -5.07 -3.05 -8.88
C ALA A 2 -3.69 -2.81 -9.47
N VAL A 3 -3.50 -1.67 -10.14
CA VAL A 3 -2.22 -1.26 -10.71
C VAL A 3 -1.82 0.06 -10.05
N PHE A 4 -0.59 0.11 -9.53
CA PHE A 4 -0.02 1.27 -8.86
C PHE A 4 1.10 1.84 -9.69
N ASN A 5 0.90 3.05 -10.21
CA ASN A 5 1.90 3.80 -10.97
C ASN A 5 2.45 4.95 -10.12
N TYR A 6 3.77 5.01 -9.98
CA TYR A 6 4.44 6.06 -9.22
C TYR A 6 5.92 6.18 -9.63
N PRO A 7 6.56 7.34 -9.44
CA PRO A 7 8.01 7.48 -9.65
C PRO A 7 8.80 6.49 -8.78
N GLN A 8 9.52 5.57 -9.42
CA GLN A 8 10.36 4.59 -8.73
C GLN A 8 11.37 5.31 -7.81
N GLY A 9 11.50 4.82 -6.57
CA GLY A 9 12.41 5.39 -5.57
C GLY A 9 11.81 6.53 -4.73
N LEU A 10 10.72 7.18 -5.17
CA LEU A 10 10.02 8.19 -4.37
C LEU A 10 8.86 7.60 -3.54
N HIS A 11 8.22 6.56 -4.06
CA HIS A 11 7.12 5.89 -3.39
C HIS A 11 7.29 4.38 -3.44
N ASN A 12 6.44 3.68 -2.71
CA ASN A 12 6.30 2.23 -2.71
C ASN A 12 4.85 1.86 -2.40
N VAL A 13 4.50 0.59 -2.60
CA VAL A 13 3.23 0.02 -2.16
C VAL A 13 3.53 -1.01 -1.08
N ALA A 14 3.12 -0.74 0.14
CA ALA A 14 3.12 -1.69 1.23
C ALA A 14 1.71 -2.29 1.37
N VAL A 15 1.60 -3.61 1.22
CA VAL A 15 0.36 -4.35 1.48
C VAL A 15 0.33 -4.70 2.96
N VAL A 16 -0.63 -4.14 3.68
CA VAL A 16 -0.76 -4.22 5.13
C VAL A 16 -2.12 -4.77 5.54
N ASP A 17 -2.28 -5.09 6.81
CA ASP A 17 -3.58 -5.32 7.42
C ASP A 17 -4.21 -4.00 7.91
N ALA A 18 -5.38 -4.11 8.54
CA ALA A 18 -6.09 -2.94 9.09
C ALA A 18 -5.29 -2.22 10.20
N ALA A 19 -4.51 -2.96 11.00
CA ALA A 19 -3.71 -2.38 12.07
C ALA A 19 -2.54 -1.56 11.49
N GLY A 20 -1.80 -2.13 10.53
CA GLY A 20 -0.73 -1.45 9.81
C GLY A 20 -1.23 -0.22 9.05
N TYR A 21 -2.42 -0.30 8.44
CA TYR A 21 -3.05 0.85 7.77
C TYR A 21 -3.35 2.01 8.72
N ASN A 22 -3.86 1.71 9.91
CA ASN A 22 -4.22 2.72 10.91
C ASN A 22 -2.99 3.33 11.58
N ALA A 23 -1.98 2.51 11.87
CA ALA A 23 -0.74 2.93 12.50
C ALA A 23 0.28 3.56 11.52
N CYS A 24 0.08 3.40 10.21
CA CYS A 24 1.10 3.64 9.19
C CYS A 24 2.37 2.82 9.45
N ASP A 25 2.19 1.53 9.74
CA ASP A 25 3.26 0.59 10.04
C ASP A 25 3.40 -0.44 8.90
N THR A 26 4.64 -0.69 8.51
CA THR A 26 5.02 -1.64 7.45
C THR A 26 5.72 -2.88 8.00
N ALA A 27 5.77 -3.08 9.32
CA ALA A 27 6.33 -4.28 9.92
C ALA A 27 5.65 -5.55 9.37
N GLY A 28 6.45 -6.42 8.75
CA GLY A 28 5.96 -7.66 8.12
C GLY A 28 5.16 -7.47 6.83
N ALA A 29 5.03 -6.24 6.33
CA ALA A 29 4.29 -5.95 5.11
C ALA A 29 5.04 -6.42 3.86
N LYS A 30 4.30 -6.81 2.83
CA LYS A 30 4.86 -7.00 1.49
C LYS A 30 5.10 -5.64 0.86
N ILE A 31 6.36 -5.31 0.57
CA ILE A 31 6.74 -4.04 -0.06
C ILE A 31 7.01 -4.26 -1.56
N LEU A 32 6.39 -3.41 -2.38
CA LEU A 32 6.58 -3.37 -3.83
C LEU A 32 7.15 -2.00 -4.23
N THR A 33 8.11 -1.99 -5.15
CA THR A 33 8.94 -0.80 -5.45
C THR A 33 9.19 -0.59 -6.94
N SER A 34 8.46 -1.26 -7.83
CA SER A 34 8.80 -1.21 -9.27
C SER A 34 8.41 0.11 -9.96
N GLY A 35 7.55 0.92 -9.33
CA GLY A 35 6.93 2.08 -9.97
C GLY A 35 5.75 1.74 -10.88
N HIS A 36 5.51 0.46 -11.17
CA HIS A 36 4.36 -0.08 -11.89
C HIS A 36 3.97 -1.44 -11.28
N ASP A 37 3.43 -1.42 -10.05
CA ASP A 37 3.12 -2.66 -9.33
C ASP A 37 1.71 -3.15 -9.63
N GLN A 38 1.57 -4.45 -9.85
CA GLN A 38 0.28 -5.13 -10.02
C GLN A 38 -0.02 -5.97 -8.79
N VAL A 39 -1.20 -5.76 -8.20
CA VAL A 39 -1.66 -6.50 -7.03
C VAL A 39 -2.99 -7.19 -7.31
N THR A 40 -3.03 -8.49 -7.10
CA THR A 40 -4.28 -9.25 -7.04
C THR A 40 -4.98 -8.93 -5.73
N LEU A 41 -6.23 -8.46 -5.82
CA LEU A 41 -7.04 -8.13 -4.65
C LEU A 41 -7.64 -9.40 -4.07
N ALA A 42 -7.58 -9.54 -2.75
CA ALA A 42 -8.34 -10.54 -2.03
C ALA A 42 -9.80 -10.08 -1.91
N LYS A 43 -10.74 -11.03 -1.78
CA LYS A 43 -12.13 -10.71 -1.45
C LYS A 43 -12.19 -9.99 -0.11
N GLY A 44 -13.00 -8.95 -0.02
CA GLY A 44 -13.10 -8.07 1.14
C GLY A 44 -12.11 -6.89 1.09
N ALA A 45 -11.76 -6.38 2.26
CA ALA A 45 -10.91 -5.20 2.40
C ALA A 45 -9.43 -5.51 2.14
N ASN A 46 -8.80 -4.68 1.32
CA ASN A 46 -7.38 -4.68 1.01
C ASN A 46 -6.82 -3.31 1.41
N TYR A 47 -5.68 -3.30 2.13
CA TYR A 47 -5.09 -2.08 2.65
C TYR A 47 -3.71 -1.85 2.07
N PHE A 48 -3.49 -0.62 1.60
CA PHE A 48 -2.26 -0.21 0.96
C PHE A 48 -1.78 1.12 1.54
N ILE A 49 -0.48 1.22 1.82
CA ILE A 49 0.15 2.45 2.27
C ILE A 49 1.45 2.69 1.53
N CYS A 50 1.92 3.94 1.49
CA CYS A 50 3.33 4.22 1.20
C CYS A 50 4.13 4.36 2.50
N GLY A 51 5.15 3.51 2.67
CA GLY A 51 6.02 3.47 3.85
C GLY A 51 7.19 4.45 3.81
N VAL A 52 7.31 5.29 2.78
CA VAL A 52 8.42 6.23 2.65
C VAL A 52 8.19 7.46 3.53
N GLY A 53 9.05 7.66 4.53
CA GLY A 53 9.03 8.83 5.41
C GLY A 53 7.65 9.10 6.03
N ALA A 54 7.11 10.29 5.80
CA ALA A 54 5.81 10.71 6.32
C ALA A 54 4.63 10.45 5.36
N HIS A 55 4.84 9.80 4.20
CA HIS A 55 3.83 9.72 3.13
C HIS A 55 2.51 9.11 3.60
N CYS A 56 2.52 7.98 4.31
CA CYS A 56 1.28 7.39 4.84
C CYS A 56 0.53 8.35 5.80
N ARG A 57 1.26 9.04 6.70
CA ARG A 57 0.67 10.00 7.65
C ARG A 57 0.15 11.26 6.96
N ALA A 58 0.72 11.60 5.81
CA ALA A 58 0.24 12.63 4.88
C ALA A 58 -0.89 12.12 3.96
N ASN A 59 -1.58 11.04 4.35
CA ASN A 59 -2.71 10.41 3.64
C ASN A 59 -2.37 9.68 2.34
N MET A 60 -1.10 9.31 2.09
CA MET A 60 -0.76 8.39 0.99
C MET A 60 -1.05 6.94 1.41
N LYS A 61 -2.34 6.64 1.52
CA LYS A 61 -2.88 5.34 1.90
C LYS A 61 -4.26 5.13 1.28
N MET A 62 -4.61 3.89 0.99
CA MET A 62 -5.92 3.55 0.43
C MET A 62 -6.44 2.20 0.91
N THR A 63 -7.76 2.11 1.00
CA THR A 63 -8.49 0.87 1.27
C THR A 63 -9.33 0.53 0.04
N VAL A 64 -9.31 -0.73 -0.40
CA VAL A 64 -10.11 -1.22 -1.52
C VAL A 64 -10.92 -2.43 -1.07
N ASN A 65 -12.24 -2.39 -1.24
CA ASN A 65 -13.10 -3.54 -0.99
C ASN A 65 -13.40 -4.25 -2.33
N ALA A 66 -13.02 -5.52 -2.45
CA ALA A 66 -13.28 -6.34 -3.64
C ALA A 66 -14.34 -7.42 -3.34
N SER A 67 -15.29 -7.62 -4.25
CA SER A 67 -16.41 -8.57 -4.11
C SER A 67 -16.15 -9.91 -4.78
#